data_AF-A0A1B1CA07-F1
#
_entry.id   AF-A0A1B1CA07-F1
#
_cell.length_a   1.000
_cell.length_b   1.000
_cell.length_c   1.000
_cell.angle_alpha   90.00
_cell.angle_beta   90.00
_cell.angle_gamma   90.00
#
_symmetry.space_group_name_H-M   'P 1'
#
loop_
_entity.id
_entity.type
_entity.pdbx_description
1 polymer ?
#
loop_
_entity_poly.entity_id
_entity_poly.type
_entity_poly.pdbx_seq_one_letter_code
_entity_poly.pdbx_strand_id
1 'polypeptide(L)'
;MQNLPGVSAAIPNDKPSKTPSNGAALRLVTIDSLDGRTQAAKEARQLRSAIIRDLTGGDDETALSALKLALVDAVAIATVMINDGNVRWLKGEPISLSEITTLSNARRRDAQLLGLERVARDITDLDSYLASKVITV
;
A
#
# COMPACT_ATOMS: atom_id res chain seq x y z
N MET A 1 36.35 33.52 52.80
CA MET A 1 36.24 33.98 51.40
C MET A 1 37.29 33.24 50.58
N GLN A 2 36.87 32.31 49.73
CA GLN A 2 37.75 31.63 48.78
C GLN A 2 36.97 31.39 47.50
N ASN A 3 37.43 32.03 46.42
CA ASN A 3 36.89 31.93 45.07
C ASN A 3 37.08 30.51 44.52
N LEU A 4 36.02 29.94 43.94
CA LEU A 4 36.07 28.73 43.13
C LEU A 4 36.61 29.07 41.72
N PRO A 5 37.60 28.33 41.19
CA PRO A 5 38.10 28.55 39.84
C PRO A 5 37.18 27.95 38.77
N GLY A 6 37.04 28.67 37.66
CA GLY A 6 36.25 28.33 36.46
C GLY A 6 36.56 26.95 35.85
N VAL A 7 35.77 26.44 34.91
CA VAL A 7 35.59 27.02 33.57
C VAL A 7 34.17 26.74 33.05
N SER A 8 33.57 27.79 32.49
CA SER A 8 32.34 27.78 31.71
C SER A 8 32.35 26.65 30.68
N ALA A 9 31.44 25.68 30.79
CA ALA A 9 31.12 24.82 29.66
C ALA A 9 30.46 25.72 28.62
N ALA A 10 31.23 26.19 27.64
CA ALA A 10 30.68 26.72 26.41
C ALA A 10 29.84 25.60 25.80
N ILE A 11 28.52 25.65 25.98
CA ILE A 11 27.60 24.83 25.22
C ILE A 11 27.90 25.21 23.77
N PRO A 12 28.39 24.29 22.91
CA PRO A 12 28.52 24.61 21.51
C PRO A 12 27.13 24.99 21.03
N ASN A 13 26.97 26.27 20.67
CA ASN A 13 25.82 26.74 19.92
C ASN A 13 26.00 26.20 18.50
N ASP A 14 25.88 24.89 18.36
CA ASP A 14 25.74 24.26 17.07
C ASP A 14 24.36 24.68 16.59
N LYS A 15 24.34 25.82 15.89
CA LYS A 15 23.15 26.24 15.16
C LYS A 15 22.78 25.02 14.33
N PRO A 16 21.54 24.50 14.42
CA PRO A 16 21.16 23.34 13.64
C PRO A 16 21.58 23.62 12.20
N SER A 17 22.38 22.72 11.62
CA SER A 17 22.82 22.88 10.24
C SER A 17 21.55 23.18 9.44
N LYS A 18 21.57 24.28 8.69
CA LYS A 18 20.46 24.61 7.81
C LYS A 18 20.42 23.51 6.75
N THR A 19 19.75 22.41 7.05
CA THR A 19 19.30 21.47 6.04
C THR A 19 18.56 22.31 5.02
N PRO A 20 18.94 22.31 3.74
CA PRO A 20 18.22 23.07 2.74
C PRO A 20 16.77 22.60 2.78
N SER A 21 15.89 23.43 3.35
CA SER A 21 14.46 23.26 3.27
C SER A 21 14.06 23.60 1.85
N ASN A 22 14.46 22.74 0.91
CA ASN A 22 13.74 22.66 -0.34
C ASN A 22 12.32 22.31 0.09
N GLY A 23 11.37 23.18 -0.27
CA GLY A 23 9.95 22.94 -0.13
C GLY A 23 9.53 21.75 -0.98
N ALA A 24 10.02 20.56 -0.62
CA ALA A 24 9.48 19.30 -1.04
C ALA A 24 8.10 19.26 -0.38
N ALA A 25 7.10 19.76 -1.12
CA ALA A 25 5.71 19.52 -0.81
C ALA A 25 5.59 18.07 -0.32
N LEU A 26 5.01 17.86 0.85
CA LEU A 26 4.86 16.52 1.44
C LEU A 26 4.22 15.62 0.38
N ARG A 27 5.02 14.74 -0.24
CA ARG A 27 4.54 13.83 -1.28
C ARG A 27 3.94 12.63 -0.58
N LEU A 28 2.62 12.50 -0.67
CA LEU A 28 1.94 11.28 -0.27
C LEU A 28 2.45 10.15 -1.17
N VAL A 29 2.96 9.09 -0.55
CA VAL A 29 3.39 7.88 -1.26
C VAL A 29 2.15 7.00 -1.40
N THR A 30 1.72 6.78 -2.64
CA THR A 30 0.60 5.91 -2.98
C THR A 30 1.11 4.65 -3.70
N ILE A 31 0.23 3.70 -3.95
CA ILE A 31 0.54 2.51 -4.77
C ILE A 31 1.07 2.87 -6.17
N ASP A 32 0.64 4.01 -6.72
CA ASP A 32 1.10 4.52 -8.02
C ASP A 32 2.53 5.02 -7.99
N SER A 33 3.02 5.37 -6.80
CA SER A 33 4.40 5.84 -6.59
C SER A 33 5.43 4.70 -6.61
N LEU A 34 5.00 3.43 -6.62
CA LEU A 34 5.90 2.27 -6.70
C LEU A 34 6.53 2.15 -8.09
N ASP A 35 7.84 1.87 -8.16
CA ASP A 35 8.51 1.51 -9.42
C ASP A 35 7.87 0.23 -9.98
N GLY A 36 7.16 0.38 -11.11
CA GLY A 36 6.40 -0.69 -11.74
C GLY A 36 7.22 -1.86 -12.26
N ARG A 37 8.55 -1.76 -12.27
CA ARG A 37 9.42 -2.88 -12.64
C ARG A 37 9.61 -3.87 -11.49
N THR A 38 9.41 -3.42 -10.25
CA THR A 38 9.57 -4.25 -9.05
C THR A 38 8.48 -5.31 -8.94
N GLN A 39 8.81 -6.47 -8.37
CA GLN A 39 7.82 -7.53 -8.16
C GLN A 39 6.73 -7.10 -7.19
N ALA A 40 7.08 -6.39 -6.12
CA ALA A 40 6.12 -5.84 -5.18
C ALA A 40 5.08 -4.94 -5.87
N ALA A 41 5.49 -4.04 -6.77
CA ALA A 41 4.57 -3.19 -7.51
C ALA A 41 3.66 -4.00 -8.45
N LYS A 42 4.22 -5.01 -9.14
CA LYS A 42 3.45 -5.87 -10.05
C LYS A 42 2.40 -6.66 -9.30
N GLU A 43 2.78 -7.34 -8.22
CA GLU A 43 1.87 -8.15 -7.42
C GLU A 43 0.78 -7.30 -6.77
N ALA A 44 1.14 -6.15 -6.20
CA ALA A 44 0.16 -5.27 -5.55
C ALA A 44 -0.86 -4.72 -6.56
N ARG A 45 -0.41 -4.26 -7.74
CA ARG A 45 -1.31 -3.77 -8.81
C ARG A 45 -2.16 -4.89 -9.39
N GLN A 46 -1.59 -6.07 -9.62
CA GLN A 46 -2.32 -7.21 -10.12
C GLN A 46 -3.42 -7.65 -9.15
N LEU A 47 -3.10 -7.73 -7.86
CA LEU A 47 -4.06 -8.08 -6.82
C LEU A 47 -5.15 -7.01 -6.69
N ARG A 48 -4.78 -5.72 -6.70
CA ARG A 48 -5.72 -4.60 -6.73
C ARG A 48 -6.72 -4.73 -7.88
N SER A 49 -6.24 -4.94 -9.11
CA SER A 49 -7.10 -5.12 -10.29
C SER A 49 -7.95 -6.39 -10.22
N ALA A 50 -7.46 -7.47 -9.60
CA ALA A 50 -8.26 -8.66 -9.36
C ALA A 50 -9.42 -8.38 -8.39
N ILE A 51 -9.15 -7.70 -7.27
CA ILE A 51 -10.17 -7.34 -6.29
C ILE A 51 -11.22 -6.40 -6.91
N ILE A 52 -10.81 -5.41 -7.71
CA ILE A 52 -11.76 -4.54 -8.43
C ILE A 52 -12.69 -5.37 -9.32
N ARG A 53 -12.12 -6.28 -10.13
CA ARG A 53 -12.91 -7.18 -10.98
C ARG A 53 -13.85 -8.08 -10.20
N ASP A 54 -13.46 -8.49 -9.00
CA ASP A 54 -14.33 -9.28 -8.15
C ASP A 54 -15.48 -8.43 -7.58
N LEU A 55 -15.25 -7.16 -7.28
CA LEU A 55 -16.26 -6.27 -6.69
C LEU A 55 -17.22 -5.64 -7.70
N THR A 56 -16.78 -5.42 -8.94
CA THR A 56 -17.57 -4.72 -9.97
C THR A 56 -18.00 -5.64 -11.11
N GLY A 57 -17.46 -6.86 -11.16
CA GLY A 57 -17.61 -7.77 -12.31
C GLY A 57 -16.80 -7.34 -13.55
N GLY A 58 -16.02 -6.27 -13.48
CA GLY A 58 -15.22 -5.75 -14.60
C GLY A 58 -14.05 -4.87 -14.18
N ASP A 59 -13.44 -4.14 -15.11
CA ASP A 59 -12.28 -3.29 -14.82
C ASP A 59 -12.67 -1.84 -14.48
N ASP A 60 -13.97 -1.56 -14.29
CA ASP A 60 -14.46 -0.21 -14.03
C ASP A 60 -14.32 0.17 -12.54
N GLU A 61 -13.26 0.92 -12.23
CA GLU A 61 -13.01 1.44 -10.89
C GLU A 61 -13.99 2.54 -10.47
N THR A 62 -14.63 3.24 -11.42
CA THR A 62 -15.56 4.34 -11.12
C THR A 62 -16.87 3.84 -10.51
N ALA A 63 -17.17 2.56 -10.66
CA ALA A 63 -18.26 1.88 -9.99
C ALA A 63 -18.05 1.71 -8.47
N LEU A 64 -16.82 1.95 -7.97
CA LEU A 64 -16.51 1.89 -6.54
C LEU A 64 -16.57 3.28 -5.90
N SER A 65 -17.11 3.34 -4.67
CA SER A 65 -16.97 4.55 -3.86
C SER A 65 -15.51 4.78 -3.48
N ALA A 66 -15.14 6.03 -3.21
CA ALA A 66 -13.77 6.39 -2.82
C ALA A 66 -13.27 5.57 -1.62
N LEU A 67 -14.13 5.28 -0.63
CA LEU A 67 -13.75 4.47 0.52
C LEU A 67 -13.53 3.00 0.16
N LYS A 68 -14.34 2.42 -0.75
CA LYS A 68 -14.10 1.07 -1.25
C LYS A 68 -12.77 1.00 -1.99
N LEU A 69 -12.47 1.98 -2.84
CA LEU A 69 -11.20 2.03 -3.57
C LEU A 69 -10.00 2.09 -2.62
N ALA A 70 -10.06 2.94 -1.58
CA ALA A 70 -9.04 3.01 -0.55
C ALA A 70 -8.86 1.69 0.22
N LEU A 71 -9.95 0.97 0.52
CA LEU A 71 -9.89 -0.36 1.14
C LEU A 71 -9.25 -1.39 0.20
N VAL A 72 -9.57 -1.36 -1.09
CA VAL A 72 -8.92 -2.24 -2.09
C VAL A 72 -7.41 -2.03 -2.10
N ASP A 73 -6.96 -0.77 -2.14
CA ASP A 73 -5.54 -0.43 -2.12
C ASP A 73 -4.86 -0.96 -0.86
N ALA A 74 -5.47 -0.73 0.31
CA ALA A 74 -4.97 -1.19 1.60
C ALA A 74 -4.86 -2.73 1.67
N VAL A 75 -5.90 -3.44 1.22
CA VAL A 75 -5.92 -4.91 1.20
C VAL A 75 -4.84 -5.44 0.26
N ALA A 76 -4.69 -4.87 -0.94
CA ALA A 76 -3.69 -5.32 -1.90
C ALA A 76 -2.27 -5.17 -1.36
N ILE A 77 -1.93 -3.99 -0.83
CA ILE A 77 -0.60 -3.71 -0.26
C ILE A 77 -0.32 -4.61 0.95
N ALA A 78 -1.26 -4.68 1.90
CA ALA A 78 -1.09 -5.50 3.10
C ALA A 78 -0.91 -6.98 2.77
N THR A 79 -1.63 -7.50 1.76
CA THR A 79 -1.50 -8.89 1.31
C THR A 79 -0.09 -9.19 0.81
N VAL A 80 0.46 -8.33 -0.07
CA VAL A 80 1.80 -8.53 -0.63
C VAL A 80 2.86 -8.48 0.47
N MET A 81 2.75 -7.52 1.39
CA MET A 81 3.66 -7.41 2.53
C MET A 81 3.61 -8.65 3.46
N ILE A 82 2.41 -9.17 3.73
CA ILE A 82 2.25 -10.38 4.55
C ILE A 82 2.85 -11.60 3.84
N ASN A 83 2.64 -11.74 2.54
CA ASN A 83 3.19 -12.84 1.76
C ASN A 83 4.73 -12.81 1.76
N ASP A 84 5.34 -11.65 1.51
CA ASP A 84 6.79 -11.47 1.60
C ASP A 84 7.31 -11.84 2.99
N GLY A 85 6.71 -11.27 4.04
CA GLY A 85 7.08 -11.58 5.42
C GLY A 85 7.00 -13.08 5.74
N ASN A 86 5.89 -13.73 5.41
CA ASN A 86 5.71 -15.16 5.65
C ASN A 86 6.76 -16.00 4.91
N VAL A 87 7.05 -15.70 3.64
CA VAL A 87 8.04 -16.44 2.86
C VAL A 87 9.45 -16.24 3.43
N ARG A 88 9.81 -15.02 3.82
CA ARG A 88 11.10 -14.72 4.47
C ARG A 88 11.23 -15.45 5.81
N TRP A 89 10.16 -15.57 6.58
CA TRP A 89 10.14 -16.39 7.80
C TRP A 89 10.52 -17.83 7.53
N LEU A 90 9.88 -18.42 6.51
CA LEU A 90 10.07 -19.82 6.15
C LEU A 90 11.49 -20.09 5.62
N LYS A 91 12.17 -19.05 5.12
CA LYS A 91 13.60 -19.09 4.75
C LYS A 91 14.56 -18.93 5.93
N GLY A 92 14.05 -18.72 7.14
CA GLY A 92 14.85 -18.50 8.34
C GLY A 92 15.35 -17.06 8.50
N GLU A 93 14.81 -16.11 7.74
CA GLU A 93 15.17 -14.70 7.90
C GLU A 93 14.52 -14.11 9.15
N PRO A 94 15.21 -13.21 9.88
CA PRO A 94 14.65 -12.57 11.06
C PRO A 94 13.56 -11.58 10.64
N ILE A 95 12.32 -11.86 11.03
CA ILE A 95 11.18 -10.96 10.84
C ILE A 95 10.38 -10.85 12.14
N SER A 96 9.62 -9.77 12.26
CA SER A 96 8.72 -9.56 13.38
C SER A 96 7.37 -10.25 13.16
N LEU A 97 7.13 -11.36 13.86
CA LEU A 97 5.84 -12.07 13.81
C LEU A 97 4.67 -11.23 14.36
N SER A 98 4.95 -10.33 15.31
CA SER A 98 3.94 -9.42 15.87
C SER A 98 3.51 -8.37 14.84
N GLU A 99 4.43 -7.85 14.03
CA GLU A 99 4.12 -6.93 12.93
C GLU A 99 3.28 -7.62 11.85
N ILE A 100 3.67 -8.83 11.44
CA ILE A 100 2.91 -9.61 10.46
C ILE A 100 1.50 -9.94 10.96
N THR A 101 1.38 -10.32 12.24
CA THR A 101 0.08 -10.60 12.86
C THR A 101 -0.79 -9.34 12.90
N THR A 102 -0.20 -8.19 13.21
CA THR A 102 -0.91 -6.90 13.22
C THR A 102 -1.42 -6.54 11.83
N LEU A 103 -0.56 -6.67 10.82
CA LEU A 103 -0.91 -6.40 9.43
C LEU A 103 -1.98 -7.36 8.90
N SER A 104 -1.87 -8.65 9.25
CA SER A 104 -2.86 -9.67 8.89
C SER A 104 -4.24 -9.38 9.50
N ASN A 105 -4.27 -8.94 10.75
CA ASN A 105 -5.50 -8.55 11.42
C ASN A 105 -6.12 -7.28 10.84
N ALA A 106 -5.32 -6.30 10.43
CA ALA A 106 -5.79 -5.11 9.72
C ALA A 106 -6.39 -5.50 8.36
N ARG A 107 -5.62 -6.23 7.53
CA ARG A 107 -6.06 -6.75 6.23
C ARG A 107 -7.37 -7.51 6.33
N ARG A 108 -7.52 -8.39 7.34
CA ARG A 108 -8.75 -9.17 7.54
C ARG A 108 -9.97 -8.27 7.76
N ARG A 109 -9.85 -7.19 8.53
CA ARG A 109 -10.97 -6.27 8.80
C ARG A 109 -11.34 -5.48 7.56
N ASP A 110 -10.34 -4.99 6.82
CA ASP A 110 -10.58 -4.27 5.57
C ASP A 110 -11.24 -5.17 4.52
N ALA A 111 -10.74 -6.41 4.37
CA ALA A 111 -11.32 -7.40 3.48
C ALA A 111 -12.75 -7.81 3.87
N GLN A 112 -13.06 -7.87 5.18
CA GLN A 112 -14.42 -8.15 5.65
C GLN A 112 -15.43 -7.07 5.25
N LEU A 113 -14.99 -5.80 5.15
CA LEU A 113 -15.83 -4.70 4.68
C LEU A 113 -16.09 -4.77 3.16
N LEU A 114 -15.14 -5.31 2.40
CA LEU A 114 -15.28 -5.52 0.96
C LEU A 114 -16.18 -6.73 0.63
N GLY A 115 -16.07 -7.80 1.43
CA GLY A 115 -16.72 -9.08 1.18
C GLY A 115 -15.81 -10.08 0.45
N LEU A 116 -16.21 -11.35 0.42
CA LEU A 116 -15.48 -12.44 -0.23
C LEU A 116 -16.12 -12.92 -1.54
N GLU A 117 -17.33 -12.43 -1.83
CA GLU A 117 -18.10 -12.87 -2.98
C GLU A 117 -17.73 -12.10 -4.24
N ARG A 118 -17.69 -12.81 -5.35
CA ARG A 118 -17.47 -12.22 -6.67
C ARG A 118 -18.80 -11.76 -7.26
N VAL A 119 -18.84 -10.52 -7.72
CA VAL A 119 -19.96 -9.95 -8.48
C VAL A 119 -19.80 -10.33 -9.95
N ALA A 120 -20.84 -10.90 -10.54
CA ALA A 120 -20.87 -11.20 -11.97
C ALA A 120 -20.95 -9.90 -12.77
N ARG A 121 -20.28 -9.86 -13.93
CA ARG A 121 -20.40 -8.73 -14.85
C ARG A 121 -21.84 -8.62 -15.34
N ASP A 122 -22.43 -7.43 -15.24
CA ASP A 122 -23.69 -7.16 -15.91
C ASP A 122 -23.47 -7.12 -17.43
N ILE A 123 -24.19 -7.99 -18.14
CA ILE A 123 -24.16 -8.08 -19.60
C ILE A 123 -25.60 -7.90 -20.06
N THR A 124 -25.96 -6.66 -20.37
CA THR A 124 -27.31 -6.32 -20.85
C THR A 124 -27.53 -6.78 -22.30
N ASP A 125 -26.47 -6.85 -23.10
CA ASP A 125 -26.50 -7.23 -24.51
C ASP A 125 -25.30 -8.12 -24.89
N LEU A 126 -25.60 -9.25 -25.55
CA LEU A 126 -24.60 -10.26 -25.93
C LEU A 126 -23.71 -9.77 -27.08
N ASP A 127 -24.27 -9.06 -28.06
CA ASP A 127 -23.51 -8.59 -29.22
C ASP A 127 -22.48 -7.53 -28.80
N SER A 128 -22.88 -6.60 -27.93
CA SER A 128 -21.98 -5.61 -27.32
C SER A 128 -20.85 -6.28 -26.52
N TYR A 129 -21.14 -7.35 -25.78
CA TYR A 129 -20.13 -8.10 -25.04
C TYR A 129 -19.11 -8.77 -25.98
N LEU A 130 -19.59 -9.46 -27.02
CA LEU A 130 -18.74 -10.12 -28.01
C LEU A 130 -17.85 -9.11 -28.74
N ALA A 131 -18.39 -7.94 -29.12
CA ALA A 131 -17.61 -6.87 -29.73
C ALA A 131 -16.46 -6.38 -28.82
N SER A 132 -16.70 -6.27 -27.50
CA SER A 132 -15.66 -5.88 -26.53
C SER A 132 -14.52 -6.90 -26.36
N LYS A 133 -14.77 -8.17 -26.72
CA LYS A 133 -13.79 -9.27 -26.62
C LYS A 133 -12.93 -9.43 -27.87
N VAL A 134 -13.41 -9.02 -29.04
CA VAL A 134 -12.75 -9.27 -30.33
C VAL A 134 -11.51 -8.39 -30.56
N ILE A 135 -11.30 -7.33 -29.76
CA ILE A 135 -10.18 -6.37 -29.93
C ILE A 135 -8.91 -6.81 -29.17
N THR A 136 -8.69 -8.11 -28.95
CA THR A 136 -7.45 -8.58 -28.32
C THR A 136 -6.93 -9.84 -29.01
N VAL A 137 -6.26 -9.64 -30.15
CA VAL A 137 -5.28 -10.55 -30.74
C VAL A 137 -4.04 -9.74 -31.09
#